data_AF-A0A0E4FXP3-F1
#
_entry.id   AF-A0A0E4FXP3-F1
#
_cell.length_a   1.000
_cell.length_b   1.000
_cell.length_c   1.000
_cell.angle_alpha   90.00
_cell.angle_beta   90.00
_cell.angle_gamma   90.00
#
_symmetry.space_group_name_H-M   'P 1'
#
loop_
_entity.id
_entity.type
_entity.pdbx_description
1 polymer ?
#
loop_
_entity_poly.entity_id
_entity_poly.type
_entity_poly.pdbx_seq_one_letter_code
_entity_poly.pdbx_strand_id
1 'polypeptide(L)' 'MTKAGADPISTSPLAAIALQAITQLDKLVGPVEAQFWMQRSNDFLGGVTPITAIKERRTADVMSAVRLVALEKGLFE' A
#
# COMPACT_ATOMS: atom_id res chain seq x y z
N MET A 1 28.58 1.99 -21.85
CA MET A 1 27.49 1.05 -21.50
C MET A 1 27.20 1.19 -20.01
N THR A 2 26.26 2.05 -19.64
CA THR A 2 25.83 2.17 -18.25
C THR A 2 25.00 0.94 -17.91
N LYS A 3 25.57 0.07 -17.08
CA LYS A 3 24.90 -1.10 -16.51
C LYS A 3 23.70 -0.57 -15.74
N ALA A 4 22.49 -0.82 -16.23
CA ALA A 4 21.28 -0.70 -15.44
C ALA A 4 21.43 -1.70 -14.29
N GLY A 5 21.95 -1.22 -13.15
CA GLY A 5 21.90 -1.96 -11.91
C GLY A 5 20.42 -2.22 -11.67
N ALA A 6 20.03 -3.49 -11.72
CA ALA A 6 18.72 -3.90 -11.26
C ALA A 6 18.54 -3.25 -9.88
N ASP A 7 17.59 -2.33 -9.78
CA ASP A 7 17.26 -1.70 -8.50
C ASP A 7 17.07 -2.84 -7.50
N PRO A 8 17.83 -2.89 -6.39
CA PRO A 8 17.62 -3.93 -5.41
C PRO A 8 16.15 -3.87 -5.03
N ILE A 9 15.43 -5.00 -5.14
CA ILE A 9 14.12 -5.14 -4.49
C ILE A 9 14.35 -4.61 -3.09
N SER A 10 13.76 -3.45 -2.80
CA SER A 10 14.09 -2.69 -1.61
C SER A 10 13.90 -3.63 -0.42
N THR A 11 15.01 -4.07 0.18
CA THR A 11 15.01 -4.91 1.39
C THR A 11 14.62 -4.10 2.62
N SER A 12 14.19 -2.85 2.41
CA SER A 12 13.63 -1.99 3.43
C SER A 12 12.36 -2.63 3.99
N PRO A 13 12.25 -2.74 5.33
CA PRO A 13 11.00 -3.13 5.98
C PRO A 13 9.77 -2.34 5.49
N LEU A 14 9.96 -1.08 5.06
CA LEU A 14 8.89 -0.25 4.53
C LEU A 14 8.39 -0.72 3.16
N ALA A 15 9.27 -1.25 2.31
CA ALA A 15 8.88 -1.80 1.01
C ALA A 15 8.09 -3.11 1.19
N ALA A 16 8.42 -3.92 2.20
CA ALA A 16 7.64 -5.11 2.55
C ALA A 16 6.22 -4.74 3.01
N ILE A 17 6.06 -3.66 3.78
CA ILE A 17 4.72 -3.17 4.17
C ILE A 17 3.93 -2.67 2.97
N ALA A 18 4.56 -1.90 2.08
CA ALA A 18 3.89 -1.43 0.86
C ALA A 18 3.44 -2.61 -0.02
N LEU A 19 4.30 -3.62 -0.19
CA LEU A 19 3.98 -4.82 -0.93
C LEU A 19 2.84 -5.61 -0.28
N GLN A 20 2.83 -5.73 1.05
CA GLN A 20 1.75 -6.39 1.79
C GLN A 20 0.42 -5.67 1.57
N ALA A 21 0.38 -4.34 1.70
CA ALA A 21 -0.81 -3.55 1.45
C ALA A 21 -1.33 -3.73 0.02
N ILE A 22 -0.46 -3.64 -0.98
CA ILE A 22 -0.81 -3.86 -2.40
C ILE A 22 -1.37 -5.26 -2.61
N THR A 23 -0.73 -6.29 -2.06
CA THR A 23 -1.16 -7.69 -2.23
C THR A 23 -2.53 -7.95 -1.61
N GLN A 24 -2.84 -7.29 -0.49
CA GLN A 24 -4.16 -7.39 0.12
C GLN A 24 -5.21 -6.66 -0.74
N LEU A 25 -4.92 -5.44 -1.18
CA LEU A 25 -5.82 -4.64 -2.02
C LEU A 25 -6.06 -5.29 -3.38
N ASP A 26 -5.05 -5.90 -3.99
CA ASP A 26 -5.16 -6.56 -5.30
C ASP A 26 -6.28 -7.61 -5.32
N LYS A 27 -6.40 -8.39 -4.23
CA LYS A 27 -7.48 -9.38 -4.07
C LYS A 27 -8.89 -8.75 -3.98
N LEU A 28 -8.98 -7.46 -3.66
CA LEU A 28 -10.24 -6.74 -3.43
C LEU A 28 -10.65 -5.90 -4.63
N VAL A 29 -9.68 -5.28 -5.32
CA VAL A 29 -9.92 -4.25 -6.34
C VAL A 29 -9.14 -4.46 -7.65
N GLY A 30 -8.28 -5.48 -7.70
CA GLY A 30 -7.38 -5.75 -8.81
C GLY A 30 -6.09 -4.92 -8.75
N PRO A 31 -5.09 -5.29 -9.57
CA PRO A 31 -3.71 -4.85 -9.37
C PRO A 31 -3.49 -3.37 -9.71
N VAL A 32 -4.22 -2.87 -10.71
CA VAL A 32 -4.13 -1.46 -11.12
C VAL A 32 -4.70 -0.54 -10.05
N GLU A 33 -5.90 -0.86 -9.55
CA GLU A 33 -6.56 -0.05 -8.53
C GLU A 33 -5.81 -0.13 -7.19
N ALA A 34 -5.23 -1.30 -6.85
CA ALA A 34 -4.38 -1.44 -5.67
C ALA A 34 -3.16 -0.52 -5.72
N GLN A 35 -2.48 -0.44 -6.87
CA GLN A 35 -1.34 0.48 -7.03
C GLN A 35 -1.78 1.95 -7.01
N PHE A 36 -2.92 2.26 -7.64
CA PHE A 36 -3.47 3.62 -7.66
C PHE A 36 -3.87 4.08 -6.26
N TRP A 37 -4.49 3.22 -5.46
CA TRP A 37 -4.88 3.49 -4.07
C TRP A 37 -3.69 3.90 -3.21
N MET A 38 -2.53 3.26 -3.40
CA MET A 38 -1.29 3.59 -2.68
C MET A 38 -0.75 5.00 -2.97
N GLN A 39 -1.13 5.58 -4.10
CA GLN A 39 -0.67 6.90 -4.56
C GLN A 39 -1.71 8.01 -4.36
N ARG A 40 -2.95 7.65 -4.03
CA ARG A 40 -4.04 8.61 -3.82
C ARG A 40 -4.06 9.10 -2.36
N SER A 41 -4.45 10.35 -2.18
CA SER A 41 -4.79 10.89 -0.86
C SER A 41 -5.90 10.06 -0.21
N ASN A 42 -5.75 9.77 1.08
CA ASN A 42 -6.70 8.97 1.84
C ASN A 42 -7.13 9.71 3.12
N ASP A 43 -8.42 9.96 3.26
CA ASP A 43 -8.98 10.72 4.39
C ASP A 43 -8.76 10.03 5.74
N PHE A 44 -8.80 8.69 5.78
CA PHE A 44 -8.49 7.92 6.99
C PHE A 44 -7.03 8.05 7.42
N LEU A 45 -6.14 8.43 6.51
CA LEU A 45 -4.74 8.71 6.81
C LEU A 45 -4.48 10.20 7.09
N GLY A 46 -5.52 11.03 7.12
CA GLY A 46 -5.41 12.48 7.30
C GLY A 46 -5.08 13.22 6.01
N GLY A 47 -5.53 12.70 4.86
CA GLY A 47 -5.35 13.33 3.55
C GLY A 47 -3.98 13.11 2.91
N VAL A 48 -3.10 12.31 3.51
CA VAL A 48 -1.83 11.89 2.90
C VAL A 48 -1.99 10.60 2.11
N THR A 49 -1.00 10.27 1.28
CA THR A 49 -0.97 8.99 0.56
C THR A 49 -0.53 7.85 1.50
N PRO A 50 -0.96 6.60 1.25
CA PRO A 50 -0.46 5.43 1.96
C PRO A 50 1.06 5.28 1.91
N ILE A 51 1.70 5.62 0.78
CA ILE A 51 3.17 5.63 0.67
C ILE A 51 3.80 6.64 1.64
N THR A 52 3.23 7.84 1.75
CA THR A 52 3.70 8.86 2.71
C THR A 52 3.53 8.35 4.15
N ALA A 53 2.36 7.81 4.50
CA ALA A 53 2.11 7.26 5.83
C ALA A 53 3.08 6.12 6.19
N ILE A 54 3.43 5.24 5.25
CA ILE A 54 4.45 4.21 5.45
C ILE A 54 5.82 4.83 5.74
N LYS A 55 6.23 5.85 4.98
CA LYS A 55 7.50 6.56 5.20
C LYS A 55 7.56 7.24 6.57
N GLU A 56 6.42 7.72 7.05
CA GLU A 56 6.24 8.30 8.39
C GLU A 56 6.09 7.25 9.50
N ARG A 57 6.25 5.96 9.19
CA ARG A 57 6.11 4.82 10.12
C ARG A 57 4.71 4.66 10.71
N ARG A 58 3.69 5.23 10.08
CA ARG A 58 2.26 5.05 10.40
C ARG A 58 1.71 3.79 9.74
N THR A 59 2.45 2.69 9.79
CA THR A 59 2.13 1.45 9.05
C THR A 59 0.87 0.76 9.58
N ALA A 60 0.60 0.86 10.88
CA ALA A 60 -0.63 0.35 11.49
C ALA A 60 -1.89 1.05 10.95
N ASP A 61 -1.82 2.37 10.74
CA ASP A 61 -2.92 3.16 10.15
C ASP A 61 -3.20 2.70 8.72
N VAL A 62 -2.14 2.46 7.93
CA VAL A 62 -2.27 1.98 6.55
C VAL A 62 -2.93 0.60 6.51
N MET A 63 -2.51 -0.34 7.36
CA MET A 63 -3.14 -1.67 7.41
C MET A 63 -4.60 -1.58 7.88
N SER A 64 -4.92 -0.65 8.78
CA SER A 64 -6.30 -0.39 9.20
C SER A 64 -7.13 0.15 8.05
N ALA A 65 -6.59 1.07 7.26
CA ALA A 65 -7.26 1.59 6.06
C ALA A 65 -7.48 0.49 4.99
N VAL A 66 -6.52 -0.41 4.77
CA VAL A 66 -6.70 -1.57 3.89
C VAL A 66 -7.82 -2.49 4.39
N ARG A 67 -7.93 -2.71 5.70
CA ARG A 67 -9.02 -3.49 6.30
C ARG A 67 -10.38 -2.82 6.11
N LEU A 68 -10.46 -1.49 6.15
CA LEU A 68 -11.70 -0.77 5.84
C LEU A 68 -12.14 -0.98 4.38
N VAL A 69 -11.20 -0.97 3.44
CA VAL A 69 -11.52 -1.30 2.03
C VAL A 69 -12.06 -2.72 1.92
N ALA A 70 -11.52 -3.68 2.67
CA ALA A 70 -12.08 -5.04 2.69
C ALA A 70 -13.53 -5.05 3.22
N LEU A 71 -13.86 -4.21 4.22
CA LEU A 71 -15.20 -4.14 4.81
C LEU A 71 -16.19 -3.64 3.78
N GLU A 72 -15.82 -2.57 3.07
CA GLU A 72 -16.63 -1.97 2.01
C GLU A 72 -16.87 -2.92 0.84
N LYS A 73 -15.93 -3.82 0.56
CA LYS A 73 -16.06 -4.82 -0.52
C LYS A 73 -16.82 -6.08 -0.10
N GLY A 74 -17.29 -6.16 1.15
CA GLY A 74 -18.07 -7.29 1.65
C GLY A 74 -17.27 -8.57 1.83
N LEU A 75 -15.94 -8.48 1.89
CA LEU A 75 -15.03 -9.61 2.07
C LEU A 75 -14.66 -9.73 3.56
N PHE A 76 -15.64 -10.14 4.36
CA PHE A 76 -15.43 -10.53 5.76
C PHE A 76 -15.90 -11.97 5.93
N GLU A 77 -14.95 -12.87 6.18
CA GLU A 77 -15.18 -14.10 6.95
C GLU A 77 -14.84 -13.83 8.42
#